data_AF-A0A545UL19-F1
#
_entry.id   AF-A0A545UL19-F1
#
_cell.length_a   1.000
_cell.length_b   1.000
_cell.length_c   1.000
_cell.angle_alpha   90.00
_cell.angle_beta   90.00
_cell.angle_gamma   90.00
#
_symmetry.space_group_name_H-M   'P 1'
#
loop_
_entity.id
_entity.type
_entity.pdbx_description
1 polymer ?
#
loop_
_entity_poly.entity_id
_entity_poly.type
_entity_poly.pdbx_seq_one_letter_code
_entity_poly.pdbx_strand_id
1 'polypeptide(L)'
;MKTPDLERPYEVETDASDYTLGRQLGQRDNEGRLHPVAFFSQKLYGPELNYGIYDKELMAIIQCFKEWRHYLVGAKHKIKVYTDHKNLTSFLTTKDLNKRQIRWYKTLTDYNFEIIYHKGSENGRADALSRREDLKSEEQVDNAPLLRTTKDGNLVLGTREIDVIW
;
A
#
# COMPACT_ATOMS: atom_id res chain seq x y z
N MET A 1 2.64 -6.91 20.93
CA MET A 1 3.01 -7.76 19.78
C MET A 1 3.11 -9.19 20.30
N LYS A 2 2.59 -10.19 19.58
CA LYS A 2 2.68 -11.61 19.97
C LYS A 2 3.57 -12.38 19.00
N THR A 3 4.26 -13.40 19.53
CA THR A 3 4.99 -14.38 18.70
C THR A 3 4.00 -15.09 17.77
N PRO A 4 4.32 -15.25 16.48
CA PRO A 4 3.45 -15.94 15.53
C PRO A 4 3.32 -17.42 15.87
N ASP A 5 2.11 -17.94 15.73
CA ASP A 5 1.78 -19.35 15.83
C ASP A 5 1.50 -19.89 14.42
N LEU A 6 2.38 -20.75 13.91
CA LEU A 6 2.31 -21.26 12.53
C LEU A 6 1.03 -22.08 12.25
N GLU A 7 0.36 -22.57 13.29
CA GLU A 7 -0.88 -23.34 13.18
C GLU A 7 -2.13 -22.46 13.06
N ARG A 8 -1.99 -21.13 13.22
CA ARG A 8 -3.11 -20.18 13.16
C ARG A 8 -3.18 -19.42 11.84
N PRO A 9 -4.39 -19.04 11.40
CA PRO A 9 -4.55 -18.18 10.23
C PRO A 9 -3.89 -16.82 10.42
N TYR A 10 -3.26 -16.32 9.36
CA TYR A 10 -2.74 -14.96 9.29
C TYR A 10 -3.78 -14.02 8.68
N GLU A 11 -3.85 -12.82 9.24
CA GLU A 11 -4.60 -11.69 8.73
C GLU A 11 -3.62 -10.55 8.47
N VAL A 12 -3.74 -9.90 7.30
CA VAL A 12 -2.96 -8.71 6.97
C VAL A 12 -3.88 -7.55 6.67
N GLU A 13 -3.56 -6.39 7.20
CA GLU A 13 -4.20 -5.11 6.89
C GLU A 13 -3.20 -4.27 6.11
N THR A 14 -3.62 -3.72 4.97
CA THR A 14 -2.77 -2.87 4.13
C THR A 14 -3.49 -1.59 3.76
N ASP A 15 -2.71 -0.52 3.61
CA ASP A 15 -3.19 0.81 3.24
C ASP A 15 -2.08 1.55 2.49
N ALA A 16 -2.44 2.41 1.54
CA ALA A 16 -1.50 3.27 0.86
C ALA A 16 -1.94 4.74 0.88
N SER A 17 -0.98 5.62 1.12
CA SER A 17 -1.13 7.05 0.90
C SER A 17 -0.32 7.50 -0.31
N ASP A 18 -0.30 8.81 -0.56
CA ASP A 18 0.48 9.37 -1.66
C ASP A 18 1.99 9.13 -1.52
N TYR A 19 2.49 8.98 -0.31
CA TYR A 19 3.92 8.97 0.00
C TYR A 19 4.37 7.74 0.80
N THR A 20 3.46 6.96 1.39
CA THR A 20 3.81 5.82 2.24
C THR A 20 2.83 4.66 2.11
N LEU A 21 3.34 3.46 2.33
CA LEU A 21 2.58 2.22 2.44
C LEU A 21 2.55 1.81 3.91
N GLY A 22 1.37 1.52 4.43
CA GLY A 22 1.16 0.97 5.76
C GLY A 22 0.74 -0.50 5.66
N ARG A 23 1.30 -1.35 6.53
CA ARG A 23 0.92 -2.76 6.60
C ARG A 23 1.06 -3.34 8.01
N GLN A 24 0.13 -4.22 8.37
CA GLN A 24 0.09 -4.91 9.66
C GLN A 24 -0.20 -6.40 9.43
N LEU A 25 0.55 -7.27 10.11
CA LEU A 25 0.34 -8.72 10.17
C LEU A 25 -0.16 -9.10 11.56
N GLY A 26 -1.22 -9.89 11.63
CA GLY A 26 -1.80 -10.33 12.89
C GLY A 26 -2.41 -11.72 12.83
N GLN A 27 -2.77 -12.23 14.00
CA GLN A 27 -3.47 -13.50 14.17
C GLN A 27 -4.55 -13.34 15.23
N ARG A 28 -5.69 -14.00 15.05
CA ARG A 28 -6.75 -14.01 16.06
C ARG A 28 -6.45 -15.03 17.16
N ASP A 29 -6.76 -14.66 18.41
CA ASP A 29 -6.80 -15.63 19.50
C ASP A 29 -8.09 -16.47 19.48
N ASN A 30 -8.24 -17.38 20.44
CA ASN A 30 -9.40 -18.27 20.52
C ASN A 30 -10.70 -17.50 20.84
N GLU A 31 -10.59 -16.26 21.33
CA GLU A 31 -11.71 -15.37 21.62
C GLU A 31 -12.02 -14.45 20.42
N GLY A 32 -11.31 -14.63 19.29
CA GLY A 32 -11.50 -13.84 18.07
C GLY A 32 -10.80 -12.48 18.07
N ARG A 33 -10.02 -12.14 19.12
CA ARG A 33 -9.31 -10.85 19.21
C ARG A 33 -8.06 -10.90 18.34
N LEU A 34 -7.88 -9.87 17.50
CA LEU A 34 -6.70 -9.76 16.64
C LEU A 34 -5.48 -9.30 17.45
N HIS A 35 -4.42 -10.09 17.43
CA HIS A 35 -3.13 -9.78 18.04
C HIS A 35 -2.11 -9.43 16.95
N PRO A 36 -1.47 -8.24 17.00
CA PRO A 36 -0.43 -7.90 16.06
C PRO A 36 0.82 -8.76 16.23
N VAL A 37 1.29 -9.32 15.12
CA VAL A 37 2.55 -10.05 14.97
C VAL A 37 3.65 -9.14 14.42
N ALA A 38 3.34 -8.35 13.38
CA ALA A 38 4.28 -7.44 12.73
C ALA A 38 3.59 -6.16 12.26
N PHE A 39 4.36 -5.06 12.21
CA PHE A 39 3.97 -3.79 11.59
C PHE A 39 5.10 -3.34 10.69
N PHE A 40 4.76 -2.72 9.56
CA PHE A 40 5.74 -2.13 8.67
C PHE A 40 5.15 -0.89 7.99
N SER A 41 5.94 0.17 7.91
CA SER A 41 5.62 1.37 7.14
C SER A 41 6.77 1.65 6.19
N GLN A 42 6.46 1.93 4.92
CA GLN A 42 7.44 2.10 3.87
C GLN A 42 7.18 3.40 3.13
N LYS A 43 8.17 4.30 3.11
CA LYS A 43 8.12 5.49 2.26
C LYS A 43 8.32 5.11 0.79
N LEU A 44 7.55 5.76 -0.08
CA LEU A 44 7.62 5.65 -1.54
C LEU A 44 8.71 6.56 -2.08
N TYR A 45 9.37 6.12 -3.15
CA TYR A 45 10.45 6.90 -3.77
C TYR A 45 10.40 6.84 -5.31
N GLY A 46 10.86 7.91 -5.94
CA GLY A 46 11.05 7.99 -7.38
C GLY A 46 9.76 7.69 -8.16
N PRO A 47 9.77 6.74 -9.12
CA PRO A 47 8.59 6.43 -9.94
C PRO A 47 7.35 5.98 -9.15
N GLU A 48 7.53 5.40 -7.95
CA GLU A 48 6.44 4.88 -7.13
C GLU A 48 5.49 5.98 -6.63
N LEU A 49 6.02 7.20 -6.44
CA LEU A 49 5.23 8.37 -6.05
C LEU A 49 4.19 8.74 -7.11
N ASN A 50 4.50 8.47 -8.38
CA ASN A 50 3.65 8.80 -9.53
C ASN A 50 2.61 7.71 -9.85
N TYR A 51 2.55 6.61 -9.09
CA TYR A 51 1.56 5.57 -9.32
C TYR A 51 0.16 6.05 -8.92
N GLY A 52 -0.86 5.64 -9.68
CA GLY A 52 -2.25 5.87 -9.28
C GLY A 52 -2.56 5.10 -7.99
N ILE A 53 -3.56 5.57 -7.23
CA ILE A 53 -3.92 5.00 -5.92
C ILE A 53 -4.15 3.48 -5.98
N TYR A 54 -4.80 2.99 -7.04
CA TYR A 54 -5.01 1.56 -7.27
C TYR A 54 -3.70 0.76 -7.28
N ASP A 55 -2.69 1.24 -8.00
CA ASP A 55 -1.38 0.58 -8.10
C ASP A 55 -0.60 0.71 -6.78
N LYS A 56 -0.78 1.80 -6.01
CA LYS A 56 -0.17 1.97 -4.68
C LYS A 56 -0.76 1.02 -3.65
N GLU A 57 -2.08 0.88 -3.63
CA GLU A 57 -2.79 -0.09 -2.76
C GLU A 57 -2.39 -1.52 -3.09
N LEU A 58 -2.36 -1.89 -4.38
CA LEU A 58 -1.86 -3.20 -4.80
C LEU A 58 -0.40 -3.41 -4.40
N MET A 59 0.44 -2.38 -4.53
CA MET A 59 1.83 -2.41 -4.09
C MET A 59 1.96 -2.65 -2.58
N ALA A 60 1.09 -2.07 -1.75
CA ALA A 60 1.07 -2.32 -0.30
C ALA A 60 0.90 -3.82 0.00
N ILE A 61 -0.05 -4.48 -0.68
CA ILE A 61 -0.29 -5.92 -0.58
C ILE A 61 0.95 -6.72 -1.01
N ILE A 62 1.55 -6.39 -2.15
CA ILE A 62 2.71 -7.14 -2.66
C ILE A 62 3.93 -7.00 -1.75
N GLN A 63 4.20 -5.78 -1.28
CA GLN A 63 5.31 -5.54 -0.37
C GLN A 63 5.07 -6.21 0.99
N CYS A 64 3.82 -6.31 1.45
CA CYS A 64 3.44 -7.11 2.61
C CYS A 64 3.82 -8.59 2.46
N PHE A 65 3.46 -9.22 1.34
CA PHE A 65 3.83 -10.61 1.07
C PHE A 65 5.34 -10.83 0.92
N LYS A 66 6.07 -9.85 0.38
CA LYS A 66 7.54 -9.92 0.28
C LYS A 66 8.22 -9.80 1.64
N GLU A 67 7.80 -8.82 2.45
CA GLU A 67 8.36 -8.56 3.77
C GLU A 67 8.20 -9.77 4.68
N TRP A 68 6.98 -10.32 4.74
CA TRP A 68 6.64 -11.44 5.62
C TRP A 68 6.59 -12.77 4.88
N ARG A 69 7.39 -12.91 3.81
CA ARG A 69 7.45 -14.14 3.01
C ARG A 69 7.70 -15.39 3.87
N HIS A 70 8.56 -15.28 4.86
CA HIS A 70 8.92 -16.36 5.79
C HIS A 70 7.75 -16.84 6.67
N TYR A 71 6.73 -16.01 6.90
CA TYR A 71 5.50 -16.41 7.59
C TYR A 71 4.38 -16.86 6.64
N LEU A 72 4.31 -16.22 5.46
CA LEU A 72 3.15 -16.31 4.58
C LEU A 72 3.29 -17.35 3.46
N VAL A 73 4.51 -17.67 3.01
CA VAL A 73 4.71 -18.77 2.05
C VAL A 73 4.40 -20.09 2.70
N GLY A 74 3.58 -20.91 2.04
CA GLY A 74 3.21 -22.23 2.55
C GLY A 74 2.34 -22.19 3.80
N ALA A 75 1.74 -21.05 4.14
CA ALA A 75 0.82 -20.94 5.25
C ALA A 75 -0.28 -22.01 5.15
N LYS A 76 -0.52 -22.72 6.25
CA LYS A 76 -1.47 -23.84 6.32
C LYS A 76 -2.91 -23.41 6.00
N HIS A 77 -3.25 -22.18 6.36
CA HIS A 77 -4.56 -21.58 6.16
C HIS A 77 -4.50 -20.51 5.09
N LYS A 78 -5.62 -20.29 4.39
CA LYS A 78 -5.74 -19.17 3.47
C LYS A 78 -5.57 -17.85 4.22
N ILE A 79 -4.67 -17.01 3.74
CA ILE A 79 -4.35 -15.71 4.33
C ILE A 79 -5.45 -14.72 3.95
N LYS A 80 -5.93 -13.93 4.93
CA LYS A 80 -6.91 -12.87 4.69
C LYS A 80 -6.19 -11.55 4.53
N VAL A 81 -6.41 -10.88 3.39
CA VAL A 81 -5.86 -9.56 3.09
C VAL A 81 -6.98 -8.54 3.15
N TYR A 82 -6.91 -7.62 4.10
CA TYR A 82 -7.86 -6.54 4.29
C TYR A 82 -7.34 -5.24 3.69
N THR A 83 -8.17 -4.59 2.89
CA THR A 83 -7.91 -3.29 2.24
C THR A 83 -9.21 -2.49 2.19
N ASP A 84 -9.10 -1.16 2.24
CA ASP A 84 -10.23 -0.26 2.01
C ASP A 84 -10.48 0.04 0.53
N HIS A 85 -9.66 -0.53 -0.37
CA HIS A 85 -9.78 -0.31 -1.80
C HIS A 85 -10.58 -1.43 -2.50
N LYS A 86 -11.91 -1.27 -2.56
CA LYS A 86 -12.85 -2.28 -3.07
C LYS A 86 -12.49 -2.86 -4.44
N ASN A 87 -11.92 -2.08 -5.37
CA ASN A 87 -11.58 -2.60 -6.71
C ASN A 87 -10.47 -3.66 -6.70
N LEU A 88 -9.74 -3.85 -5.59
CA LEU A 88 -8.73 -4.89 -5.47
C LEU A 88 -9.32 -6.27 -5.18
N THR A 89 -10.57 -6.37 -4.72
CA THR A 89 -11.20 -7.68 -4.45
C THR A 89 -11.36 -8.52 -5.72
N SER A 90 -11.45 -7.88 -6.89
CA SER A 90 -11.53 -8.54 -8.20
C SER A 90 -10.18 -8.66 -8.92
N PHE A 91 -9.07 -8.21 -8.32
CA PHE A 91 -7.75 -8.19 -8.96
C PHE A 91 -7.35 -9.58 -9.50
N LEU A 92 -7.54 -10.63 -8.71
CA LEU A 92 -7.19 -12.00 -9.09
C LEU A 92 -8.00 -12.55 -10.28
N THR A 93 -9.15 -11.95 -10.58
CA THR A 93 -10.03 -12.34 -11.69
C THR A 93 -9.95 -11.41 -12.90
N THR A 94 -9.16 -10.33 -12.80
CA THR A 94 -9.04 -9.32 -13.85
C THR A 94 -8.23 -9.88 -15.02
N LYS A 95 -8.78 -9.77 -16.24
CA LYS A 95 -8.18 -10.36 -17.46
C LYS A 95 -7.12 -9.48 -18.11
N ASP A 96 -7.27 -8.17 -17.99
CA ASP A 96 -6.38 -7.18 -18.63
C ASP A 96 -5.49 -6.50 -17.59
N LEU A 97 -4.32 -7.11 -17.35
CA LEU A 97 -3.29 -6.58 -16.46
C LEU A 97 -2.17 -5.92 -17.27
N ASN A 98 -1.69 -4.77 -16.81
CA ASN A 98 -0.51 -4.16 -17.40
C ASN A 98 0.77 -4.97 -17.06
N LYS A 99 1.89 -4.70 -17.75
CA LYS A 99 3.16 -5.45 -17.53
C LYS A 99 3.64 -5.45 -16.07
N ARG A 100 3.43 -4.35 -15.34
CA ARG A 100 3.80 -4.24 -13.92
C ARG A 100 2.91 -5.14 -13.07
N GLN A 101 1.60 -5.06 -13.27
CA GLN A 101 0.60 -5.86 -12.57
C GLN A 101 0.77 -7.35 -12.86
N ILE A 102 1.18 -7.76 -14.06
CA ILE A 102 1.52 -9.16 -14.38
C ILE A 102 2.71 -9.64 -13.54
N ARG A 103 3.78 -8.85 -13.45
CA ARG A 103 4.96 -9.19 -12.62
C ARG A 103 4.59 -9.31 -11.14
N TRP A 104 3.70 -8.43 -10.69
CA TRP A 104 3.17 -8.43 -9.35
C TRP A 104 2.27 -9.65 -9.08
N TYR A 105 1.36 -9.97 -10.00
CA TYR A 105 0.53 -11.16 -9.95
C TYR A 105 1.38 -12.43 -9.83
N LYS A 106 2.45 -12.56 -10.63
CA LYS A 106 3.41 -13.67 -10.54
C LYS A 106 4.09 -13.76 -9.18
N THR A 107 4.25 -12.65 -8.45
CA THR A 107 4.75 -12.71 -7.06
C THR A 107 3.69 -13.31 -6.14
N LEU A 108 2.44 -12.92 -6.34
CA LEU A 108 1.31 -13.34 -5.50
C LEU A 108 0.90 -14.81 -5.71
N THR A 109 1.24 -15.43 -6.85
CA THR A 109 0.95 -16.85 -7.12
C THR A 109 1.64 -17.82 -6.16
N ASP A 110 2.67 -17.40 -5.44
CA ASP A 110 3.35 -18.21 -4.42
C ASP A 110 2.52 -18.38 -3.13
N TYR A 111 1.41 -17.64 -2.99
CA TYR A 111 0.65 -17.51 -1.75
C TYR A 111 -0.80 -17.95 -1.92
N ASN A 112 -1.37 -18.58 -0.88
CA ASN A 112 -2.80 -18.88 -0.80
C ASN A 112 -3.51 -17.81 0.02
N PHE A 113 -4.20 -16.88 -0.65
CA PHE A 113 -4.85 -15.75 0.01
C PHE A 113 -6.18 -15.35 -0.64
N GLU A 114 -6.93 -14.50 0.06
CA GLU A 114 -8.09 -13.79 -0.46
C GLU A 114 -8.03 -12.30 -0.07
N ILE A 115 -8.51 -11.44 -0.98
CA ILE A 115 -8.61 -10.00 -0.74
C ILE A 115 -10.05 -9.69 -0.30
N ILE A 116 -10.19 -9.10 0.87
CA ILE A 116 -11.45 -8.76 1.52
C ILE A 116 -11.50 -7.24 1.68
N TYR A 117 -12.55 -6.63 1.14
CA TYR A 117 -12.81 -5.21 1.35
C TYR A 117 -13.34 -4.98 2.77
N HIS A 118 -12.69 -4.07 3.49
CA HIS A 118 -13.17 -3.51 4.76
C HIS A 118 -13.42 -2.02 4.60
N LYS A 119 -14.29 -1.44 5.42
CA LYS A 119 -14.47 0.02 5.39
C LYS A 119 -13.20 0.67 5.97
N GLY A 120 -12.77 1.82 5.44
CA GLY A 120 -11.56 2.50 5.95
C GLY A 120 -11.56 2.75 7.47
N SER A 121 -12.73 2.97 8.09
CA SER A 121 -12.87 3.07 9.55
C SER A 121 -12.46 1.81 10.33
N GLU A 122 -12.43 0.65 9.67
CA GLU A 122 -12.02 -0.64 10.21
C GLU A 122 -10.54 -0.95 9.92
N ASN A 123 -9.88 -0.17 9.05
CA ASN A 123 -8.49 -0.34 8.62
C ASN A 123 -7.49 0.54 9.39
N GLY A 124 -7.89 1.04 10.58
CA GLY A 124 -7.17 2.09 11.30
C GLY A 124 -5.71 1.78 11.63
N ARG A 125 -5.30 0.51 11.70
CA ARG A 125 -3.89 0.13 11.99
C ARG A 125 -2.98 0.40 10.79
N ALA A 126 -3.39 -0.04 9.60
CA ALA A 126 -2.64 0.19 8.39
C ALA A 126 -2.71 1.66 7.96
N ASP A 127 -3.87 2.30 8.13
CA ASP A 127 -4.08 3.73 7.87
C ASP A 127 -3.17 4.62 8.72
N ALA A 128 -3.04 4.34 10.03
CA ALA A 128 -2.12 5.07 10.89
C ALA A 128 -0.64 4.93 10.47
N LEU A 129 -0.27 3.81 9.83
CA LEU A 129 1.09 3.57 9.32
C LEU A 129 1.33 4.22 7.96
N SER A 130 0.30 4.34 7.12
CA SER A 130 0.36 4.94 5.79
C SER A 130 0.23 6.46 5.81
N ARG A 131 -0.34 7.06 6.87
CA ARG A 131 -0.56 8.53 6.97
C ARG A 131 0.41 9.26 7.89
N ARG A 132 1.58 8.68 8.13
CA ARG A 132 2.64 9.26 8.97
C ARG A 132 3.16 10.58 8.39
N GLU A 133 2.80 11.69 9.01
CA GLU A 133 3.15 13.03 8.52
C GLU A 133 4.66 13.30 8.50
N ASP A 134 5.41 12.69 9.43
CA ASP A 134 6.86 12.78 9.50
C ASP A 134 7.57 12.15 8.27
N LEU A 135 6.85 11.37 7.47
CA LEU A 135 7.36 10.76 6.25
C LEU A 135 7.03 11.57 4.99
N LYS A 136 6.21 12.61 5.08
CA LYS A 136 6.04 13.59 3.99
C LYS A 136 7.40 14.27 3.76
N SER A 137 7.97 14.18 2.55
CA SER A 137 9.16 14.96 2.22
C SER A 137 8.81 16.45 2.15
N GLU A 138 9.66 17.32 2.71
CA GLU A 138 9.59 18.78 2.49
C GLU A 138 9.72 19.12 1.00
N GLU A 139 10.45 18.30 0.25
CA GLU A 139 10.42 18.30 -1.21
C GLU A 139 9.18 17.58 -1.74
N GLN A 140 8.01 18.18 -1.52
CA GLN A 140 7.02 18.16 -2.58
C GLN A 140 7.54 19.12 -3.64
N VAL A 141 8.36 18.59 -4.53
CA VAL A 141 8.62 19.23 -5.81
C VAL A 141 7.25 19.32 -6.47
N ASP A 142 6.58 20.45 -6.27
CA ASP A 142 5.31 20.74 -6.91
C ASP A 142 5.55 20.46 -8.39
N ASN A 143 4.83 19.47 -8.92
CA ASN A 143 4.84 19.14 -10.34
C ASN A 143 4.05 20.22 -11.07
N ALA A 144 4.40 21.49 -10.82
CA ALA A 144 4.03 22.59 -11.66
C ALA A 144 4.57 22.23 -13.05
N PRO A 145 3.69 22.09 -14.07
CA PRO A 145 4.15 21.81 -15.40
C PRO A 145 5.13 22.92 -15.79
N LEU A 146 6.25 22.52 -16.43
CA LEU A 146 7.29 23.45 -16.89
C LEU A 146 6.70 24.61 -17.70
N LEU A 147 5.56 24.35 -18.35
CA LEU A 147 4.77 25.31 -19.07
C LEU A 147 3.34 25.34 -18.51
N ARG A 148 2.83 26.53 -18.22
CA ARG A 148 1.42 26.77 -17.91
C ARG A 148 0.77 27.60 -19.02
N THR A 149 -0.48 27.31 -19.34
CA THR A 149 -1.26 28.10 -20.29
C THR A 149 -1.87 29.29 -19.57
N THR A 150 -1.61 30.52 -20.05
CA THR A 150 -2.29 31.73 -19.55
C THR A 150 -3.75 31.74 -20.00
N LYS A 151 -4.56 32.62 -19.39
CA LYS A 151 -5.98 32.80 -19.78
C LYS A 151 -6.13 33.21 -21.26
N ASP A 152 -5.07 33.74 -21.85
CA ASP A 152 -5.00 34.16 -23.25
C ASP A 152 -4.52 33.05 -24.20
N GLY A 153 -4.31 31.81 -23.70
CA GLY A 153 -3.90 30.67 -24.51
C GLY A 153 -2.39 30.57 -24.77
N ASN A 154 -1.57 31.44 -24.18
CA ASN A 154 -0.11 31.42 -24.35
C ASN A 154 0.57 30.49 -23.35
N LEU A 155 1.60 29.77 -23.79
CA LEU A 155 2.44 28.94 -22.92
C LEU A 155 3.51 29.82 -22.26
N VAL A 156 3.56 29.84 -20.92
CA VAL A 156 4.59 30.54 -20.15
C VAL A 156 5.28 29.58 -19.17
N LEU A 157 6.54 29.86 -18.85
CA LEU A 157 7.28 29.04 -17.88
C LEU A 157 6.60 29.08 -16.51
N GLY A 158 6.42 27.92 -15.88
CA GLY A 158 6.06 27.84 -14.47
C GLY A 158 7.28 28.23 -13.62
N THR A 159 7.35 29.46 -13.14
CA THR A 159 8.42 29.88 -12.21
C THR A 159 8.12 29.36 -10.80
N ARG A 160 9.14 28.78 -10.16
CA ARG A 160 9.14 28.41 -8.74
C ARG A 160 9.61 29.62 -7.94
N GLU A 161 8.81 30.11 -7.01
CA GLU A 161 9.35 30.87 -5.89
C GLU A 161 9.95 29.85 -4.92
N ILE A 162 11.28 29.86 -4.82
CA ILE A 162 11.99 29.12 -3.78
C ILE A 162 12.12 30.11 -2.62
N ASP A 163 11.27 29.98 -1.60
CA ASP A 163 11.49 30.67 -0.34
C ASP A 163 12.70 30.03 0.35
N VAL A 164 13.87 30.63 0.12
CA VAL A 164 15.10 30.31 0.85
C VAL A 164 15.04 31.07 2.17
N ILE A 165 14.54 30.42 3.22
CA ILE A 165 14.72 30.91 4.59
C ILE A 165 16.03 30.28 5.11
N TRP A 166 17.00 31.15 5.46
CA TRP A 166 18.26 30.80 6.12
C TRP A 166 18.08 30.65 7.62
#